data_AF-A0A351BE72-F1
#
_entry.id   AF-A0A351BE72-F1
#
_cell.length_a   1.000
_cell.length_b   1.000
_cell.length_c   1.000
_cell.angle_alpha   90.00
_cell.angle_beta   90.00
_cell.angle_gamma   90.00
#
_symmetry.space_group_name_H-M   'P 1'
#
loop_
_entity.id
_entity.type
_entity.pdbx_description
1 polymer ?
#
loop_
_entity_poly.entity_id
_entity_poly.type
_entity_poly.pdbx_seq_one_letter_code
_entity_poly.pdbx_strand_id
1 'polypeptide(L)'
;KPDVDLIEGLSPAISIEQKATSHNPRSTVGTVTEIHDYLRLLFARAGTPYCPEHGLPLAAQTVSQMVDHVLALPEGSRLMILAPVVANRKGEQGELFAELRAQGFVRLRVDGQIHEIDALPRLARTQKHSVDVVVDRLKVREDIRQRLAESFETALRCADGRAIACEMDSQREHYFSARFACPVCAYSIQELEPRLFSFNSPMGACPKCDGLGVIQFFDPQRVVCRPDLSLAAGAIRGWDKRNPFYHQMLSSLAEHYGFQLDTAFRDLSDELRQIILYGSGRATVPFGYLNERGRVSVREHPFEGVIVNLERRYKETDSLAVREELARLISNRTCPACDGSRLREEARNVRIGSMDDARTLHEISRLPLAAARDYFVALQLPGNKARIAEKVLQEIVSRLQFLINVGLDYLSLDRSAETLSGGEAQRIRLASQIGSGLTGVMYVLDEPSIGLHQRDNERLLQTLRQLRDIGNTVIVVEHDEEAIRSADHVVDLGPGAGIHGGFIVAEGPPATIAETPASLTGDYLAGRRCIRMNAQRRQPDPGRMLRITGARGNNLRNLTAAIPIGLFTCITGVSGSGKSTLINDTLYLAAARQIYGSTQEPAEH
;
A
#
# COMPACT_ATOMS: atom_id res chain seq x y z
N LYS A 1 -31.32 18.28 -36.23
CA LYS A 1 -31.00 19.58 -35.59
C LYS A 1 -31.53 19.48 -34.18
N PRO A 2 -30.78 19.89 -33.14
CA PRO A 2 -31.39 20.04 -31.82
C PRO A 2 -32.56 21.02 -31.93
N ASP A 3 -33.63 20.80 -31.16
CA ASP A 3 -34.83 21.66 -31.17
C ASP A 3 -34.58 23.04 -30.53
N VAL A 4 -33.39 23.23 -29.95
CA VAL A 4 -32.97 24.44 -29.24
C VAL A 4 -31.50 24.74 -29.54
N ASP A 5 -31.22 26.02 -29.78
CA ASP A 5 -29.87 26.52 -30.10
C ASP A 5 -29.04 26.82 -28.83
N LEU A 6 -29.68 27.11 -27.69
CA LEU A 6 -29.04 27.39 -26.41
C LEU A 6 -29.98 27.09 -25.24
N ILE A 7 -29.44 26.46 -24.18
CA ILE A 7 -30.13 26.27 -22.91
C ILE A 7 -29.29 26.96 -21.82
N GLU A 8 -29.85 27.98 -21.18
CA GLU A 8 -29.23 28.71 -20.07
C GLU A 8 -29.95 28.40 -18.75
N GLY A 9 -29.29 28.67 -17.62
CA GLY A 9 -29.89 28.48 -16.28
C GLY A 9 -29.91 27.03 -15.77
N LEU A 10 -29.19 26.12 -16.41
CA LEU A 10 -28.99 24.77 -15.87
C LEU A 10 -28.13 24.83 -14.59
N SER A 11 -28.53 24.04 -13.60
CA SER A 11 -27.68 23.82 -12.43
C SER A 11 -26.37 23.17 -12.85
N PRO A 12 -25.22 23.46 -12.20
CA PRO A 12 -23.97 22.77 -12.46
C PRO A 12 -24.18 21.25 -12.39
N ALA A 13 -23.75 20.54 -13.42
CA ALA A 13 -23.98 19.10 -13.56
C ALA A 13 -22.71 18.30 -13.27
N ILE A 14 -22.83 17.23 -12.48
CA ILE A 14 -21.76 16.26 -12.23
C ILE A 14 -22.21 14.89 -12.73
N SER A 15 -21.48 14.35 -13.71
CA SER A 15 -21.70 13.00 -14.23
C SER A 15 -20.82 11.99 -13.50
N ILE A 16 -21.41 10.88 -13.04
CA ILE A 16 -20.74 9.75 -12.39
C ILE A 16 -20.91 8.50 -13.27
N GLU A 17 -20.03 8.39 -14.27
CA GLU A 17 -19.96 7.26 -15.20
C GLU A 17 -19.21 6.05 -14.62
N GLN A 18 -19.39 4.88 -15.24
CA GLN A 18 -18.69 3.63 -14.92
C GLN A 18 -17.24 3.56 -15.42
N LYS A 19 -16.70 4.63 -16.01
CA LYS A 19 -15.32 4.62 -16.52
C LYS A 19 -14.32 4.40 -15.40
N ALA A 20 -13.43 3.44 -15.62
CA ALA A 20 -12.35 3.10 -14.71
C ALA A 20 -11.61 4.37 -14.24
N THR A 21 -11.32 4.42 -12.95
CA THR A 21 -10.40 5.41 -12.38
C THR A 21 -9.04 5.32 -13.08
N SER A 22 -8.34 6.46 -13.16
CA SER A 22 -6.99 6.61 -13.73
C SER A 22 -6.09 5.39 -13.45
N HIS A 23 -5.47 4.83 -14.51
CA HIS A 23 -4.48 3.73 -14.46
C HIS A 23 -3.13 4.18 -13.88
N ASN A 24 -3.16 4.87 -12.75
CA ASN A 24 -1.96 5.27 -12.05
C ASN A 24 -1.66 4.22 -10.96
N PRO A 25 -0.54 3.49 -11.04
CA PRO A 25 -0.20 2.43 -10.08
C PRO A 25 0.05 2.97 -8.66
N ARG A 26 0.26 4.28 -8.52
CA ARG A 26 0.39 4.94 -7.21
C ARG A 26 -0.96 5.24 -6.56
N SER A 27 -2.04 5.31 -7.32
CA SER A 27 -3.37 5.64 -6.79
C SER A 27 -3.94 4.49 -5.96
N THR A 28 -4.41 4.80 -4.76
CA THR A 28 -5.14 3.87 -3.89
C THR A 28 -6.53 4.41 -3.56
N VAL A 29 -7.37 3.57 -2.95
CA VAL A 29 -8.66 4.00 -2.40
C VAL A 29 -8.49 5.22 -1.49
N GLY A 30 -7.49 5.21 -0.62
CA GLY A 30 -7.19 6.31 0.30
C GLY A 30 -6.80 7.62 -0.39
N THR A 31 -6.10 7.58 -1.53
CA THR A 31 -5.76 8.80 -2.29
C THR A 31 -6.93 9.31 -3.11
N VAL A 32 -7.73 8.42 -3.72
CA VAL A 32 -8.90 8.80 -4.52
C VAL A 32 -10.00 9.44 -3.66
N THR A 33 -10.09 9.01 -2.41
CA THR A 33 -11.05 9.54 -1.42
C THR A 33 -10.49 10.70 -0.60
N GLU A 34 -9.22 11.06 -0.84
CA GLU A 34 -8.40 12.02 -0.07
C GLU A 34 -8.33 11.72 1.44
N ILE A 35 -8.87 10.59 1.92
CA ILE A 35 -8.75 10.16 3.32
C ILE A 35 -7.28 10.05 3.70
N HIS A 36 -6.43 9.63 2.76
CA HIS A 36 -4.98 9.57 2.96
C HIS A 36 -4.38 10.95 3.28
N ASP A 37 -4.90 12.05 2.73
CA ASP A 37 -4.39 13.39 3.01
C ASP A 37 -4.74 13.86 4.43
N TYR A 38 -5.94 13.55 4.91
CA TYR A 38 -6.31 13.76 6.31
C TYR A 38 -5.49 12.88 7.25
N LEU A 39 -5.23 11.62 6.87
CA LEU A 39 -4.37 10.74 7.65
C LEU A 39 -2.94 11.30 7.75
N ARG A 40 -2.37 11.81 6.65
CA ARG A 40 -1.06 12.45 6.65
C ARG A 40 -1.02 13.66 7.60
N LEU A 41 -2.07 14.47 7.58
CA LEU A 41 -2.19 15.62 8.49
C LEU A 41 -2.31 15.16 9.95
N LEU A 42 -3.13 14.15 10.22
CA LEU A 42 -3.34 13.58 11.55
C LEU A 42 -2.03 13.00 12.13
N PHE A 43 -1.31 12.19 11.35
CA PHE A 43 -0.04 11.60 11.77
C PHE A 43 1.06 12.65 11.99
N ALA A 44 1.08 13.72 11.19
CA ALA A 44 2.01 14.83 11.38
C ALA A 44 1.74 15.61 12.67
N ARG A 45 0.46 15.82 13.02
CA ARG A 45 0.09 16.69 14.16
C ARG A 45 -0.07 15.96 15.48
N ALA A 46 -0.56 14.72 15.47
CA ALA A 46 -0.87 13.94 16.68
C ALA A 46 -0.03 12.67 16.82
N GLY A 47 0.68 12.25 15.76
CA GLY A 47 1.52 11.07 15.79
C GLY A 47 2.64 11.15 16.84
N THR A 48 3.02 10.00 17.37
CA THR A 48 4.18 9.84 18.23
C THR A 48 5.20 8.99 17.47
N PRO A 49 6.39 9.54 17.15
CA PRO A 49 7.44 8.78 16.49
C PRO A 49 8.13 7.84 17.47
N TYR A 50 8.54 6.67 17.01
CA TYR A 50 9.25 5.66 17.80
C TYR A 50 10.58 5.29 17.16
N CYS A 51 11.55 4.89 17.99
CA CYS A 51 12.80 4.31 17.50
C CYS A 51 12.54 2.92 16.88
N PRO A 52 12.97 2.66 15.63
CA PRO A 52 12.80 1.35 14.98
C PRO A 52 13.51 0.21 15.72
N GLU A 53 14.65 0.49 16.37
CA GLU A 53 15.45 -0.52 17.06
C GLU A 53 15.00 -0.77 18.51
N HIS A 54 14.68 0.31 19.24
CA HIS A 54 14.42 0.24 20.68
C HIS A 54 12.94 0.31 21.04
N GLY A 55 12.06 0.69 20.11
CA GLY A 55 10.62 0.83 20.37
C GLY A 55 10.26 1.93 21.38
N LEU A 56 11.19 2.85 21.67
CA LEU A 56 10.99 3.97 22.59
C LEU A 56 10.41 5.19 21.87
N PRO A 57 9.48 5.94 22.50
CA PRO A 57 8.93 7.15 21.92
C PRO A 57 10.01 8.22 21.79
N LEU A 58 10.09 8.85 20.63
CA LEU A 58 10.94 10.01 20.38
C LEU A 58 10.11 11.25 20.74
N ALA A 59 10.60 12.03 21.70
CA ALA A 59 9.98 13.27 22.11
C ALA A 59 10.98 14.41 21.99
N ALA A 60 10.63 15.42 21.19
CA ALA A 60 11.32 16.70 21.22
C ALA A 60 10.73 17.54 22.36
N GLN A 61 11.60 18.09 23.21
CA GLN A 61 11.22 18.97 24.30
C GLN A 61 11.99 20.29 24.19
N THR A 62 11.37 21.38 24.61
CA THR A 62 12.08 22.67 24.75
C THR A 62 12.89 22.68 26.03
N VAL A 63 13.93 23.50 26.12
CA VAL A 63 14.71 23.66 27.35
C VAL A 63 13.80 23.99 28.54
N SER A 64 12.80 24.86 28.35
CA SER A 64 11.81 25.17 29.39
C SER A 64 11.04 23.94 29.87
N GLN A 65 10.60 23.07 28.96
CA GLN A 65 9.91 21.82 29.33
C GLN A 65 10.83 20.84 30.06
N MET A 66 12.11 20.75 29.67
CA MET A 66 13.11 19.93 30.38
C MET A 66 13.32 20.43 31.81
N VAL A 67 13.43 21.75 31.98
CA VAL A 67 13.56 22.39 33.29
C VAL A 67 12.30 22.17 34.14
N ASP A 68 11.12 22.37 33.59
CA ASP A 68 9.86 22.15 34.29
C ASP A 68 9.69 20.67 34.71
N HIS A 69 10.12 19.71 33.88
CA HIS A 69 10.12 18.29 34.23
C HIS A 69 11.02 17.98 35.42
N VAL A 70 12.23 18.55 35.42
CA VAL A 70 13.19 18.39 36.53
C VAL A 70 12.70 19.06 37.81
N LEU A 71 12.09 20.24 37.71
CA LEU A 71 11.53 20.95 38.86
C LEU A 71 10.30 20.25 39.47
N ALA A 72 9.63 19.37 38.72
CA ALA A 72 8.53 18.55 39.23
C ALA A 72 9.00 17.36 40.10
N LEU A 73 10.30 17.08 40.16
CA LEU A 73 10.87 16.05 41.03
C LEU A 73 10.85 16.49 42.51
N PRO A 74 10.91 15.55 43.49
CA PRO A 74 10.86 15.88 44.90
C PRO A 74 11.94 16.89 45.30
N GLU A 75 11.55 17.89 46.11
CA GLU A 75 12.46 18.94 46.56
C GLU A 75 13.66 18.33 47.28
N GLY A 76 14.86 18.78 46.90
CA GLY A 76 16.10 18.32 47.47
C GLY A 76 16.73 17.09 46.79
N SER A 77 16.13 16.54 45.74
CA SER A 77 16.73 15.49 44.91
C SER A 77 18.06 15.95 44.31
N ARG A 78 19.10 15.10 44.38
CA ARG A 78 20.43 15.39 43.80
C ARG A 78 20.48 14.89 42.36
N LEU A 79 20.75 15.79 41.42
CA LEU A 79 20.77 15.49 39.99
C LEU A 79 22.12 15.81 39.38
N MET A 80 22.48 15.01 38.38
CA MET A 80 23.62 15.22 37.51
C MET A 80 23.11 15.41 36.08
N ILE A 81 23.41 16.58 35.48
CA ILE A 81 23.11 16.85 34.08
C ILE A 81 24.28 16.36 33.24
N LEU A 82 23.96 15.51 32.28
CA LEU A 82 24.90 14.79 31.45
C LEU A 82 24.64 15.08 29.97
N ALA A 83 25.70 15.18 29.18
CA ALA A 83 25.64 15.28 27.73
C ALA A 83 26.15 13.97 27.09
N PRO A 84 25.28 13.12 26.52
CA PRO A 84 25.67 11.83 25.94
C PRO A 84 26.36 12.01 24.58
N VAL A 85 27.65 12.28 24.60
CA VAL A 85 28.47 12.51 23.39
C VAL A 85 28.69 11.23 22.60
N VAL A 86 28.82 10.08 23.28
CA VAL A 86 28.94 8.77 22.64
C VAL A 86 27.95 7.81 23.28
N ALA A 87 27.03 7.28 22.48
CA ALA A 87 26.09 6.26 22.92
C ALA A 87 26.37 4.94 22.20
N ASN A 88 26.85 3.95 22.94
CA ASN A 88 26.97 2.55 22.50
C ASN A 88 27.73 2.34 21.18
N ARG A 89 28.82 3.11 20.95
CA ARG A 89 29.67 3.02 19.73
C ARG A 89 31.01 2.35 20.03
N LYS A 90 31.56 1.65 19.02
CA LYS A 90 32.89 1.07 19.09
C LYS A 90 33.98 2.11 18.81
N GLY A 91 35.09 2.03 19.53
CA GLY A 91 36.28 2.86 19.27
C GLY A 91 36.92 3.43 20.53
N GLU A 92 38.17 3.86 20.39
CA GLU A 92 38.99 4.41 21.49
C GLU A 92 38.67 5.87 21.84
N GLN A 93 37.96 6.60 20.96
CA GLN A 93 37.48 7.98 21.14
C GLN A 93 38.54 9.01 21.64
N GLY A 94 39.82 8.78 21.36
CA GLY A 94 40.92 9.61 21.87
C GLY A 94 40.87 11.08 21.44
N GLU A 95 40.50 11.36 20.19
CA GLU A 95 40.34 12.73 19.67
C GLU A 95 39.21 13.49 20.40
N LEU A 96 38.08 12.81 20.64
CA LEU A 96 36.95 13.38 21.37
C LEU A 96 37.33 13.79 22.79
N PHE A 97 38.13 12.97 23.49
CA PHE A 97 38.60 13.32 24.84
C PHE A 97 39.51 14.54 24.85
N ALA A 98 40.35 14.71 23.81
CA ALA A 98 41.20 15.89 23.68
C ALA A 98 40.37 17.16 23.42
N GLU A 99 39.34 17.08 22.58
CA GLU A 99 38.40 18.18 22.32
C GLU A 99 37.63 18.58 23.58
N LEU A 100 37.10 17.60 24.32
CA LEU A 100 36.37 17.85 25.57
C LEU A 100 37.26 18.48 26.66
N ARG A 101 38.54 18.09 26.71
CA ARG A 101 39.54 18.71 27.60
C ARG A 101 39.82 20.15 27.19
N ALA A 102 39.95 20.44 25.90
CA ALA A 102 40.13 21.79 25.40
C ALA A 102 38.92 22.71 25.69
N GLN A 103 37.71 22.14 25.73
CA GLN A 103 36.49 22.85 26.12
C GLN A 103 36.34 23.06 27.64
N GLY A 104 37.26 22.51 28.45
CA GLY A 104 37.32 22.73 29.90
C GLY A 104 36.47 21.77 30.75
N PHE A 105 35.97 20.66 30.18
CA PHE A 105 35.24 19.66 30.97
C PHE A 105 36.18 18.84 31.84
N VAL A 106 35.82 18.65 33.12
CA VAL A 106 36.68 18.00 34.13
C VAL A 106 36.29 16.54 34.38
N ARG A 107 35.00 16.20 34.22
CA ARG A 107 34.46 14.87 34.58
C ARG A 107 33.64 14.27 33.44
N LEU A 108 33.82 12.97 33.25
CA LEU A 108 33.12 12.17 32.26
C LEU A 108 32.58 10.92 32.94
N ARG A 109 31.41 10.46 32.51
CA ARG A 109 30.86 9.16 32.87
C ARG A 109 31.12 8.20 31.71
N VAL A 110 31.92 7.18 31.95
CA VAL A 110 32.29 6.16 30.96
C VAL A 110 31.74 4.83 31.43
N ASP A 111 30.90 4.19 30.62
CA ASP A 111 30.27 2.89 30.92
C ASP A 111 29.63 2.83 32.32
N GLY A 112 29.02 3.94 32.74
CA GLY A 112 28.32 4.09 34.03
C GLY A 112 29.20 4.54 35.20
N GLN A 113 30.52 4.59 35.05
CA GLN A 113 31.44 5.05 36.11
C GLN A 113 31.95 6.47 35.85
N ILE A 114 32.03 7.29 36.90
CA ILE A 114 32.51 8.67 36.80
C ILE A 114 34.03 8.67 36.94
N HIS A 115 34.70 9.25 35.94
CA HIS A 115 36.14 9.45 35.90
C HIS A 115 36.46 10.94 35.74
N GLU A 116 37.58 11.36 36.31
CA GLU A 116 38.17 12.66 35.94
C GLU A 116 38.84 12.51 34.57
N ILE A 117 38.78 13.57 33.75
CA ILE A 117 39.27 13.53 32.36
C ILE A 117 40.77 13.22 32.25
N ASP A 118 41.52 13.42 33.33
CA ASP A 118 42.95 13.12 33.41
C ASP A 118 43.24 11.67 33.85
N ALA A 119 42.24 10.97 34.38
CA ALA A 119 42.32 9.59 34.88
C ALA A 119 41.29 8.68 34.17
N LEU A 120 41.15 8.82 32.85
CA LEU A 120 40.24 8.01 32.05
C LEU A 120 40.79 6.59 31.80
N PRO A 121 39.94 5.55 31.87
CA PRO A 121 40.31 4.20 31.44
C PRO A 121 40.53 4.17 29.92
N ARG A 122 41.49 3.33 29.46
CA ARG A 122 41.67 3.11 28.02
C ARG A 122 40.50 2.28 27.47
N LEU A 123 39.72 2.88 26.59
CA LEU A 123 38.61 2.22 25.89
C LEU A 123 39.13 1.18 24.90
N ALA A 124 38.43 0.06 24.75
CA ALA A 124 38.82 -1.02 23.84
C ALA A 124 38.22 -0.80 22.45
N ARG A 125 39.06 -0.82 21.41
CA ARG A 125 38.66 -0.57 20.01
C ARG A 125 37.53 -1.46 19.47
N THR A 126 37.42 -2.69 19.99
CA THR A 126 36.46 -3.71 19.53
C THR A 126 35.15 -3.73 20.31
N GLN A 127 35.09 -3.07 21.47
CA GLN A 127 33.94 -3.07 22.38
C GLN A 127 33.13 -1.78 22.21
N LYS A 128 31.83 -1.85 22.54
CA LYS A 128 30.95 -0.68 22.51
C LYS A 128 31.07 0.05 23.84
N HIS A 129 31.23 1.36 23.78
CA HIS A 129 31.36 2.23 24.95
C HIS A 129 30.31 3.33 24.92
N SER A 130 29.92 3.80 26.11
CA SER A 130 29.08 4.97 26.30
C SER A 130 29.82 6.01 27.13
N VAL A 131 29.85 7.24 26.62
CA VAL A 131 30.57 8.36 27.23
C VAL A 131 29.62 9.54 27.34
N ASP A 132 29.41 9.98 28.58
CA ASP A 132 28.60 11.15 28.91
C ASP A 132 29.46 12.22 29.59
N VAL A 133 29.35 13.46 29.14
CA VAL A 133 30.02 14.60 29.77
C VAL A 133 29.22 15.05 30.98
N VAL A 134 29.86 15.20 32.13
CA VAL A 134 29.19 15.77 33.32
C VAL A 134 29.19 17.29 33.20
N VAL A 135 28.02 17.87 32.90
CA VAL A 135 27.85 19.31 32.68
C VAL A 135 27.64 20.06 33.99
N ASP A 136 26.73 19.59 34.84
CA ASP A 136 26.49 20.20 36.15
C ASP A 136 25.98 19.17 37.18
N ARG A 137 26.13 19.49 38.46
CA ARG A 137 25.60 18.71 39.60
C ARG A 137 24.84 19.65 40.54
N LEU A 138 23.55 19.37 40.70
CA LEU A 138 22.57 20.29 41.25
C LEU A 138 21.68 19.59 42.29
N LYS A 139 21.06 20.36 43.17
CA LYS A 139 20.03 19.89 44.10
C LYS A 139 18.72 20.59 43.75
N VAL A 140 17.65 19.86 43.50
CA VAL A 140 16.34 20.42 43.06
C VAL A 140 15.81 21.40 44.09
N ARG A 141 15.61 22.65 43.65
CA ARG A 141 15.02 23.79 44.39
C ARG A 141 14.35 24.73 43.39
N GLU A 142 13.41 25.57 43.82
CA GLU A 142 12.74 26.51 42.90
C GLU A 142 13.68 27.61 42.34
N ASP A 143 14.70 28.01 43.10
CA ASP A 143 15.61 29.11 42.77
C ASP A 143 16.65 28.77 41.68
N ILE A 144 16.81 27.48 41.33
CA ILE A 144 17.83 27.02 40.36
C ILE A 144 17.34 26.95 38.90
N ARG A 145 16.13 27.46 38.60
CA ARG A 145 15.52 27.42 37.25
C ARG A 145 16.45 27.94 36.14
N GLN A 146 17.07 29.11 36.35
CA GLN A 146 17.96 29.70 35.35
C GLN A 146 19.23 28.87 35.13
N ARG A 147 19.83 28.37 36.21
CA ARG A 147 21.04 27.53 36.16
C ARG A 147 20.77 26.18 35.47
N LEU A 148 19.61 25.58 35.72
CA LEU A 148 19.16 24.38 35.02
C LEU A 148 19.03 24.62 33.52
N ALA A 149 18.45 25.75 33.11
CA ALA A 149 18.33 26.10 31.69
C ALA A 149 19.70 26.21 31.00
N GLU A 150 20.65 26.92 31.62
CA GLU A 150 22.03 27.06 31.11
C GLU A 150 22.76 25.71 31.02
N SER A 151 22.54 24.83 32.01
CA SER A 151 23.08 23.47 32.01
C SER A 151 22.52 22.61 30.88
N PHE A 152 21.19 22.67 30.66
CA PHE A 152 20.55 21.97 29.54
C PHE A 152 21.01 22.54 28.19
N GLU A 153 21.11 23.85 28.02
CA GLU A 153 21.65 24.44 26.78
C GLU A 153 23.08 23.98 26.48
N THR A 154 23.92 23.92 27.51
CA THR A 154 25.30 23.44 27.39
C THR A 154 25.34 21.96 27.04
N ALA A 155 24.52 21.14 27.71
CA ALA A 155 24.43 19.71 27.43
C ALA A 155 23.93 19.42 26.00
N LEU A 156 22.87 20.11 25.57
CA LEU A 156 22.31 19.99 24.23
C LEU A 156 23.33 20.43 23.17
N ARG A 157 24.10 21.50 23.40
CA ARG A 157 25.14 21.94 22.47
C ARG A 157 26.28 20.91 22.35
N CYS A 158 26.64 20.26 23.45
CA CYS A 158 27.72 19.29 23.50
C CYS A 158 27.35 17.94 22.85
N ALA A 159 26.10 17.47 23.00
CA ALA A 159 25.65 16.15 22.56
C ALA A 159 24.65 16.15 21.38
N ASP A 160 24.72 17.16 20.51
CA ASP A 160 23.87 17.37 19.32
C ASP A 160 22.37 17.27 19.62
N GLY A 161 21.93 18.03 20.62
CA GLY A 161 20.53 18.15 21.02
C GLY A 161 20.04 17.04 21.95
N ARG A 162 20.92 16.37 22.69
CA ARG A 162 20.56 15.36 23.71
C ARG A 162 21.09 15.74 25.09
N ALA A 163 20.36 15.39 26.13
CA ALA A 163 20.78 15.56 27.51
C ALA A 163 20.18 14.45 28.38
N ILE A 164 20.83 14.13 29.50
CA ILE A 164 20.33 13.16 30.48
C ILE A 164 20.38 13.84 31.85
N ALA A 165 19.30 13.77 32.61
CA ALA A 165 19.34 14.08 34.04
C ALA A 165 19.34 12.78 34.83
N CYS A 166 20.41 12.52 35.57
CA CYS A 166 20.59 11.32 36.39
C CYS A 166 20.41 11.68 37.86
N GLU A 167 19.48 11.02 38.54
CA GLU A 167 19.34 11.11 40.00
C GLU A 167 20.51 10.39 40.67
N MET A 168 21.30 11.11 41.48
CA MET A 168 22.52 10.55 42.07
C MET A 168 22.23 9.46 43.11
N ASP A 169 21.12 9.59 43.84
CA ASP A 169 20.76 8.69 44.94
C ASP A 169 20.09 7.41 44.42
N SER A 170 19.18 7.52 43.44
CA SER A 170 18.41 6.40 42.87
C SER A 170 19.03 5.80 41.59
N GLN A 171 20.02 6.49 41.00
CA GLN A 171 20.58 6.20 39.67
C GLN A 171 19.52 6.17 38.55
N ARG A 172 18.33 6.76 38.77
CA ARG A 172 17.29 6.86 37.76
C ARG A 172 17.67 7.92 36.72
N GLU A 173 17.57 7.55 35.44
CA GLU A 173 17.90 8.43 34.32
C GLU A 173 16.63 8.97 33.65
N HIS A 174 16.64 10.28 33.39
CA HIS A 174 15.62 11.00 32.65
C HIS A 174 16.26 11.52 31.37
N TYR A 175 15.82 11.01 30.22
CA TYR A 175 16.39 11.36 28.92
C TYR A 175 15.63 12.53 28.29
N PHE A 176 16.39 13.48 27.75
CA PHE A 176 15.88 14.68 27.11
C PHE A 176 16.49 14.85 25.72
N SER A 177 15.68 15.35 24.77
CA SER A 177 16.20 15.77 23.47
C SER A 177 15.48 17.01 22.96
N ALA A 178 16.25 17.92 22.37
CA ALA A 178 15.73 19.08 21.64
C ALA A 178 15.23 18.73 20.23
N ARG A 179 15.54 17.50 19.76
CA ARG A 179 15.06 16.94 18.48
C ARG A 179 14.28 15.66 18.77
N PHE A 180 13.61 15.09 17.78
CA PHE A 180 13.03 13.76 17.91
C PHE A 180 14.14 12.69 17.82
N ALA A 181 14.93 12.53 18.88
CA ALA A 181 16.06 11.60 18.93
C ALA A 181 15.84 10.47 19.94
N CYS A 182 16.44 9.31 19.64
CA CYS A 182 16.40 8.16 20.53
C CYS A 182 17.34 8.37 21.71
N PRO A 183 16.93 8.00 22.94
CA PRO A 183 17.81 8.11 24.11
C PRO A 183 18.95 7.07 24.11
N VAL A 184 18.78 5.94 23.40
CA VAL A 184 19.72 4.80 23.45
C VAL A 184 20.65 4.74 22.23
N CYS A 185 20.19 5.18 21.05
CA CYS A 185 21.00 5.15 19.83
C CYS A 185 21.06 6.50 19.11
N ALA A 186 21.81 6.56 18.02
CA ALA A 186 21.99 7.77 17.21
C ALA A 186 20.80 8.07 16.27
N TYR A 187 19.70 7.32 16.38
CA TYR A 187 18.52 7.53 15.54
C TYR A 187 17.83 8.84 15.90
N SER A 188 17.62 9.71 14.91
CA SER A 188 16.86 10.94 15.08
C SER A 188 16.08 11.26 13.80
N ILE A 189 14.92 11.87 13.95
CA ILE A 189 14.11 12.33 12.84
C ILE A 189 13.94 13.84 12.87
N GLN A 190 13.68 14.41 11.69
CA GLN A 190 13.27 15.80 11.54
C GLN A 190 11.81 15.99 12.01
N GLU A 191 11.34 17.23 12.01
CA GLU A 191 9.95 17.55 12.38
C GLU A 191 8.95 16.75 11.54
N LEU A 192 7.87 16.31 12.17
CA LEU A 192 6.82 15.53 11.52
C LEU A 192 5.98 16.43 10.60
N GLU A 193 6.32 16.43 9.31
CA GLU A 193 5.53 17.11 8.29
C GLU A 193 4.57 16.14 7.56
N PRO A 194 3.40 16.60 7.08
CA PRO A 194 2.48 15.77 6.29
C PRO A 194 3.10 15.17 5.02
N ARG A 195 4.20 15.74 4.51
CA ARG A 195 4.93 15.22 3.34
C ARG A 195 5.69 13.93 3.65
N LEU A 196 6.12 13.74 4.90
CA LEU A 196 6.80 12.53 5.37
C LEU A 196 5.90 11.29 5.24
N PHE A 197 4.59 11.48 5.35
CA PHE A 197 3.59 10.42 5.27
C PHE A 197 3.05 10.19 3.86
N SER A 198 3.58 10.87 2.85
CA SER A 198 3.17 10.71 1.45
C SER A 198 4.11 9.78 0.70
N PHE A 199 3.60 8.67 0.19
CA PHE A 199 4.36 7.81 -0.72
C PHE A 199 4.46 8.38 -2.14
N ASN A 200 3.79 9.50 -2.44
CA ASN A 200 3.95 10.25 -3.70
C ASN A 200 5.04 11.31 -3.61
N SER A 201 5.54 11.62 -2.41
CA SER A 201 6.65 12.55 -2.22
C SER A 201 7.95 11.77 -1.99
N PRO A 202 9.07 12.16 -2.62
CA PRO A 202 10.37 11.57 -2.32
C PRO A 202 10.72 11.62 -0.82
N MET A 203 10.21 12.62 -0.08
CA MET A 203 10.39 12.79 1.37
C MET A 203 9.66 11.74 2.23
N GLY A 204 8.68 11.01 1.70
CA GLY A 204 7.94 9.99 2.44
C GLY A 204 8.00 8.61 1.79
N ALA A 205 8.25 8.56 0.48
CA ALA A 205 8.35 7.34 -0.30
C ALA A 205 9.50 6.43 0.18
N CYS A 206 9.24 5.12 0.13
CA CYS A 206 10.30 4.13 0.29
C CYS A 206 11.33 4.28 -0.85
N PRO A 207 12.63 4.44 -0.55
CA PRO A 207 13.65 4.65 -1.58
C PRO A 207 13.86 3.44 -2.49
N LYS A 208 13.54 2.22 -2.03
CA LYS A 208 13.75 0.99 -2.81
C LYS A 208 12.71 0.79 -3.92
N CYS A 209 11.45 1.17 -3.68
CA CYS A 209 10.36 1.00 -4.63
C CYS A 209 9.77 2.33 -5.11
N ASP A 210 10.40 3.46 -4.76
CA ASP A 210 9.93 4.81 -5.06
C ASP A 210 8.43 5.03 -4.75
N GLY A 211 7.97 4.51 -3.61
CA GLY A 211 6.58 4.65 -3.17
C GLY A 211 5.54 3.76 -3.88
N LEU A 212 5.95 2.84 -4.76
CA LEU A 212 5.03 1.88 -5.40
C LEU A 212 4.56 0.77 -4.44
N GLY A 213 5.38 0.40 -3.45
CA GLY A 213 5.13 -0.73 -2.54
C GLY A 213 5.40 -2.09 -3.13
N VAL A 214 5.53 -2.17 -4.46
CA VAL A 214 5.93 -3.37 -5.18
C VAL A 214 7.25 -3.12 -5.91
N ILE A 215 7.99 -4.20 -6.14
CA ILE A 215 9.13 -4.20 -7.05
C ILE A 215 8.84 -5.15 -8.20
N GLN A 216 9.11 -4.67 -9.41
CA GLN A 216 9.09 -5.47 -10.61
C GLN A 216 10.33 -6.34 -10.65
N PHE A 217 10.16 -7.61 -11.01
CA PHE A 217 11.27 -8.53 -11.27
C PHE A 217 10.87 -9.48 -12.39
N PHE A 218 11.85 -9.97 -13.13
CA PHE A 218 11.60 -11.03 -14.11
C PHE A 218 11.37 -12.34 -13.36
N ASP A 219 10.20 -12.91 -13.59
CA ASP A 219 9.78 -14.12 -12.90
C ASP A 219 10.43 -15.35 -13.54
N PRO A 220 11.26 -16.11 -12.80
CA PRO A 220 11.85 -17.33 -13.34
C PRO A 220 10.83 -18.30 -13.93
N GLN A 221 9.63 -18.38 -13.35
CA GLN A 221 8.58 -19.29 -13.81
C GLN A 221 7.96 -18.83 -15.13
N ARG A 222 7.91 -17.52 -15.40
CA ARG A 222 7.44 -16.96 -16.68
C ARG A 222 8.52 -17.03 -17.75
N VAL A 223 9.78 -16.80 -17.37
CA VAL A 223 10.95 -16.88 -18.27
C VAL A 223 11.14 -18.31 -18.77
N VAL A 224 11.01 -19.30 -17.88
CA VAL A 224 11.05 -20.73 -18.22
C VAL A 224 9.63 -21.22 -18.55
N CYS A 225 9.15 -20.90 -19.75
CA CYS A 225 7.77 -21.20 -20.14
C CYS A 225 7.44 -22.70 -20.15
N ARG A 226 8.41 -23.56 -20.46
CA ARG A 226 8.25 -25.02 -20.58
C ARG A 226 9.38 -25.76 -19.87
N PRO A 227 9.29 -25.98 -18.55
CA PRO A 227 10.35 -26.61 -17.76
C PRO A 227 10.50 -28.12 -18.05
N ASP A 228 9.50 -28.72 -18.69
CA ASP A 228 9.50 -30.09 -19.21
C ASP A 228 10.38 -30.28 -20.46
N LEU A 229 10.73 -29.19 -21.14
CA LEU A 229 11.64 -29.23 -22.28
C LEU A 229 13.08 -28.94 -21.87
N SER A 230 13.99 -29.31 -22.76
CA SER A 230 15.40 -28.98 -22.64
C SER A 230 15.69 -27.54 -23.06
N LEU A 231 16.83 -27.00 -22.64
CA LEU A 231 17.27 -25.66 -23.05
C LEU A 231 17.38 -25.57 -24.58
N ALA A 232 17.94 -26.61 -25.21
CA ALA A 232 18.05 -26.69 -26.67
C ALA A 232 16.70 -26.74 -27.39
N ALA A 233 15.67 -27.32 -26.75
CA ALA A 233 14.31 -27.47 -27.30
C ALA A 233 13.38 -26.28 -27.01
N GLY A 234 13.88 -25.22 -26.35
CA GLY A 234 13.11 -24.01 -26.07
C GLY A 234 12.37 -24.02 -24.75
N ALA A 235 13.01 -24.53 -23.68
CA ALA A 235 12.54 -24.31 -22.31
C ALA A 235 12.46 -22.81 -21.96
N ILE A 236 13.44 -22.03 -22.44
CA ILE A 236 13.49 -20.57 -22.33
C ILE A 236 13.39 -19.99 -23.73
N ARG A 237 12.37 -19.15 -23.95
CA ARG A 237 12.09 -18.56 -25.27
C ARG A 237 13.26 -17.68 -25.74
N GLY A 238 13.79 -17.96 -26.93
CA GLY A 238 14.90 -17.20 -27.53
C GLY A 238 16.29 -17.60 -27.04
N TRP A 239 16.39 -18.53 -26.09
CA TRP A 239 17.63 -19.15 -25.61
C TRP A 239 17.70 -20.62 -26.05
N ASP A 240 17.38 -20.87 -27.31
CA ASP A 240 17.27 -22.20 -27.92
C ASP A 240 18.06 -22.28 -29.23
N LYS A 241 18.02 -23.45 -29.91
CA LYS A 241 18.73 -23.69 -31.18
C LYS A 241 18.39 -22.70 -32.30
N ARG A 242 17.25 -21.99 -32.23
CA ARG A 242 16.86 -20.99 -33.23
C ARG A 242 17.63 -19.68 -33.08
N ASN A 243 18.26 -19.46 -31.93
CA ASN A 243 19.16 -18.33 -31.70
C ASN A 243 20.61 -18.83 -31.54
N PRO A 244 21.41 -18.87 -32.63
CA PRO A 244 22.74 -19.45 -32.61
C PRO A 244 23.68 -18.82 -31.57
N PHE A 245 23.52 -17.51 -31.29
CA PHE A 245 24.37 -16.80 -30.35
C PHE A 245 24.17 -17.28 -28.91
N TYR A 246 22.92 -17.28 -28.42
CA TYR A 246 22.63 -17.74 -27.06
C TYR A 246 22.77 -19.27 -26.93
N HIS A 247 22.46 -20.02 -27.99
CA HIS A 247 22.68 -21.46 -27.98
C HIS A 247 24.17 -21.80 -27.80
N GLN A 248 25.07 -21.13 -28.53
CA GLN A 248 26.50 -21.33 -28.40
C GLN A 248 27.01 -20.98 -26.99
N MET A 249 26.48 -19.90 -26.41
CA MET A 249 26.81 -19.49 -25.04
C MET A 249 26.40 -20.56 -24.02
N LEU A 250 25.18 -21.10 -24.14
CA LEU A 250 24.72 -22.20 -23.29
C LEU A 250 25.54 -23.48 -23.51
N SER A 251 26.01 -23.76 -24.72
CA SER A 251 26.89 -24.90 -25.00
C SER A 251 28.23 -24.78 -24.28
N SER A 252 28.86 -23.60 -24.31
CA SER A 252 30.10 -23.35 -23.55
C SER A 252 29.88 -23.43 -22.03
N LEU A 253 28.72 -22.98 -21.54
CA LEU A 253 28.35 -23.11 -20.12
C LEU A 253 28.15 -24.58 -19.72
N ALA A 254 27.51 -25.36 -20.59
CA ALA A 254 27.27 -26.79 -20.43
C ALA A 254 28.57 -27.60 -20.38
N GLU A 255 29.54 -27.26 -21.24
CA GLU A 255 30.87 -27.87 -21.24
C GLU A 255 31.66 -27.56 -19.95
N HIS A 256 31.59 -26.32 -19.46
CA HIS A 256 32.31 -25.91 -18.25
C HIS A 256 31.75 -26.54 -16.96
N TYR A 257 30.42 -26.58 -16.82
CA TYR A 257 29.76 -27.11 -15.61
C TYR A 257 29.36 -28.59 -15.73
N GLY A 258 29.60 -29.23 -16.89
CA GLY A 258 29.40 -30.66 -17.09
C GLY A 258 27.94 -31.12 -17.12
N PHE A 259 27.04 -30.36 -17.76
CA PHE A 259 25.65 -30.76 -17.94
C PHE A 259 25.25 -30.88 -19.41
N GLN A 260 24.17 -31.60 -19.72
CA GLN A 260 23.69 -31.78 -21.10
C GLN A 260 22.56 -30.80 -21.41
N LEU A 261 22.64 -30.14 -22.58
CA LEU A 261 21.62 -29.17 -23.04
C LEU A 261 20.29 -29.82 -23.46
N ASP A 262 20.29 -31.12 -23.70
CA ASP A 262 19.11 -31.90 -24.07
C ASP A 262 18.36 -32.48 -22.86
N THR A 263 18.89 -32.31 -21.64
CA THR A 263 18.18 -32.61 -20.39
C THR A 263 17.06 -31.60 -20.17
N ALA A 264 15.88 -32.06 -19.72
CA ALA A 264 14.77 -31.17 -19.36
C ALA A 264 15.18 -30.20 -18.25
N PHE A 265 14.75 -28.94 -18.35
CA PHE A 265 15.19 -27.89 -17.40
C PHE A 265 14.85 -28.23 -15.95
N ARG A 266 13.69 -28.84 -15.70
CA ARG A 266 13.25 -29.27 -14.37
C ARG A 266 14.14 -30.36 -13.74
N ASP A 267 14.81 -31.16 -14.57
CA ASP A 267 15.63 -32.29 -14.12
C ASP A 267 17.08 -31.85 -13.83
N LEU A 268 17.43 -30.58 -14.10
CA LEU A 268 18.70 -29.98 -13.71
C LEU A 268 18.76 -29.71 -12.20
N SER A 269 19.96 -29.78 -11.61
CA SER A 269 20.17 -29.43 -10.20
C SER A 269 19.82 -27.97 -9.93
N ASP A 270 19.44 -27.66 -8.68
CA ASP A 270 19.09 -26.29 -8.28
C ASP A 270 20.25 -25.32 -8.50
N GLU A 271 21.49 -25.74 -8.22
CA GLU A 271 22.69 -24.94 -8.46
C GLU A 271 22.86 -24.56 -9.93
N LEU A 272 22.69 -25.52 -10.85
CA LEU A 272 22.78 -25.26 -12.30
C LEU A 272 21.67 -24.34 -12.76
N ARG A 273 20.43 -24.54 -12.28
CA ARG A 273 19.31 -23.65 -12.60
C ARG A 273 19.57 -22.21 -12.13
N GLN A 274 20.17 -22.03 -10.95
CA GLN A 274 20.57 -20.70 -10.45
C GLN A 274 21.66 -20.07 -11.32
N ILE A 275 22.68 -20.83 -11.73
CA ILE A 275 23.76 -20.34 -12.60
C ILE A 275 23.19 -19.91 -13.97
N ILE A 276 22.30 -20.71 -14.56
CA ILE A 276 21.67 -20.40 -15.85
C ILE A 276 20.83 -19.11 -15.74
N LEU A 277 20.05 -18.96 -14.67
CA LEU A 277 19.13 -17.82 -14.53
C LEU A 277 19.83 -16.53 -14.09
N TYR A 278 20.73 -16.61 -13.10
CA TYR A 278 21.32 -15.44 -12.43
C TYR A 278 22.83 -15.26 -12.66
N GLY A 279 23.46 -16.19 -13.39
CA GLY A 279 24.85 -16.09 -13.79
C GLY A 279 25.82 -16.88 -12.91
N SER A 280 27.08 -16.93 -13.35
CA SER A 280 28.18 -17.64 -12.65
C SER A 280 28.84 -16.81 -11.53
N GLY A 281 28.28 -15.64 -11.21
CA GLY A 281 28.83 -14.71 -10.23
C GLY A 281 30.21 -14.18 -10.65
N ARG A 282 31.26 -14.59 -9.93
CA ARG A 282 32.66 -14.22 -10.24
C ARG A 282 33.42 -15.28 -11.05
N ALA A 283 32.86 -16.47 -11.22
CA ALA A 283 33.52 -17.55 -11.94
C ALA A 283 33.53 -17.24 -13.45
N THR A 284 34.71 -17.28 -14.05
CA THR A 284 34.92 -17.04 -15.49
C THR A 284 34.73 -18.32 -16.28
N VAL A 285 33.97 -18.22 -17.36
CA VAL A 285 33.69 -19.34 -18.27
C VAL A 285 34.27 -19.01 -19.65
N PRO A 286 34.95 -19.94 -20.33
CA PRO A 286 35.44 -19.74 -21.69
C PRO A 286 34.28 -19.86 -22.68
N PHE A 287 33.87 -18.75 -23.30
CA PHE A 287 32.82 -18.71 -24.32
C PHE A 287 33.40 -18.65 -25.73
N GLY A 288 32.98 -19.59 -26.59
CA GLY A 288 33.35 -19.60 -27.99
C GLY A 288 32.38 -18.76 -28.83
N TYR A 289 32.89 -17.75 -29.53
CA TYR A 289 32.11 -16.90 -30.44
C TYR A 289 32.50 -17.16 -31.89
N LEU A 290 31.50 -17.43 -32.74
CA LEU A 290 31.71 -17.63 -34.17
C LEU A 290 31.68 -16.27 -34.88
N ASN A 291 32.80 -15.88 -35.49
CA ASN A 291 32.86 -14.68 -36.32
C ASN A 291 32.27 -14.95 -37.71
N GLU A 292 31.91 -13.90 -38.46
CA GLU A 292 31.33 -13.98 -39.82
C GLU A 292 32.19 -14.79 -40.82
N ARG A 293 33.48 -14.98 -40.54
CA ARG A 293 34.44 -15.77 -41.35
C ARG A 293 34.59 -17.23 -40.88
N GLY A 294 33.74 -17.72 -39.99
CA GLY A 294 33.74 -19.11 -39.50
C GLY A 294 34.87 -19.47 -38.51
N ARG A 295 35.70 -18.49 -38.08
CA ARG A 295 36.70 -18.70 -37.03
C ARG A 295 36.08 -18.52 -35.65
N VAL A 296 36.29 -19.49 -34.77
CA VAL A 296 35.87 -19.43 -33.36
C VAL A 296 36.90 -18.64 -32.58
N SER A 297 36.46 -17.58 -31.89
CA SER A 297 37.27 -16.84 -30.93
C SER A 297 36.78 -17.14 -29.52
N VAL A 298 37.69 -17.58 -28.65
CA VAL A 298 37.35 -17.87 -27.24
C VAL A 298 37.59 -16.61 -26.42
N ARG A 299 36.62 -16.23 -25.59
CA ARG A 299 36.75 -15.14 -24.62
C ARG A 299 36.33 -15.64 -23.25
N GLU A 300 37.12 -15.35 -22.25
CA GLU A 300 36.80 -15.69 -20.86
C GLU A 300 36.12 -14.50 -20.19
N HIS A 301 34.91 -14.75 -19.69
CA HIS A 301 34.20 -13.79 -18.86
C HIS A 301 33.16 -14.52 -18.00
N PRO A 302 32.65 -13.90 -16.93
CA PRO A 302 31.53 -14.46 -16.19
C PRO A 302 30.29 -14.56 -17.07
N PHE A 303 29.48 -15.60 -16.84
CA PHE A 303 28.16 -15.69 -17.41
C PHE A 303 27.23 -14.74 -16.67
N GLU A 304 26.58 -13.82 -17.38
CA GLU A 304 25.70 -12.83 -16.76
C GLU A 304 24.39 -13.41 -16.22
N GLY A 305 23.91 -14.52 -16.80
CA GLY A 305 22.61 -15.10 -16.48
C GLY A 305 21.49 -14.60 -17.39
N VAL A 306 20.52 -15.48 -17.67
CA VAL A 306 19.37 -15.17 -18.53
C VAL A 306 18.55 -14.01 -17.99
N ILE A 307 18.23 -14.01 -16.68
CA ILE A 307 17.39 -12.97 -16.07
C ILE A 307 18.08 -11.61 -16.10
N VAL A 308 19.37 -11.55 -15.76
CA VAL A 308 20.15 -10.31 -15.78
C VAL A 308 20.24 -9.74 -17.21
N ASN A 309 20.41 -10.61 -18.21
CA ASN A 309 20.35 -10.21 -19.62
C ASN A 309 19.00 -9.58 -19.98
N LEU A 310 17.88 -10.22 -19.60
CA LEU A 310 16.53 -9.71 -19.87
C LEU A 310 16.27 -8.38 -19.15
N GLU A 311 16.70 -8.24 -17.89
CA GLU A 311 16.62 -7.00 -17.13
C GLU A 311 17.38 -5.85 -17.80
N ARG A 312 18.61 -6.10 -18.26
CA ARG A 312 19.40 -5.12 -19.00
C ARG A 312 18.70 -4.73 -20.30
N ARG A 313 18.28 -5.72 -21.09
CA ARG A 313 17.59 -5.48 -22.37
C ARG A 313 16.30 -4.68 -22.19
N TYR A 314 15.54 -4.92 -21.12
CA TYR A 314 14.31 -4.16 -20.85
C TYR A 314 14.58 -2.68 -20.57
N LYS A 315 15.66 -2.39 -19.83
CA LYS A 315 16.07 -1.01 -19.50
C LYS A 315 16.68 -0.28 -20.69
N GLU A 316 17.51 -0.97 -21.47
CA GLU A 316 18.30 -0.36 -22.56
C GLU A 316 17.59 -0.36 -23.92
N THR A 317 16.51 -1.14 -24.11
CA THR A 317 15.83 -1.18 -25.41
C THR A 317 14.99 0.08 -25.67
N ASP A 318 15.14 0.63 -26.86
CA ASP A 318 14.31 1.72 -27.39
C ASP A 318 13.07 1.20 -28.16
N SER A 319 12.99 -0.11 -28.43
CA SER A 319 11.88 -0.70 -29.16
C SER A 319 10.68 -0.98 -28.26
N LEU A 320 9.55 -0.32 -28.53
CA LEU A 320 8.29 -0.53 -27.81
C LEU A 320 7.81 -1.99 -27.89
N ALA A 321 7.90 -2.62 -29.06
CA ALA A 321 7.47 -4.00 -29.25
C ALA A 321 8.28 -4.99 -28.40
N VAL A 322 9.60 -4.81 -28.31
CA VAL A 322 10.47 -5.64 -27.47
C VAL A 322 10.17 -5.39 -25.99
N ARG A 323 9.96 -4.14 -25.60
CA ARG A 323 9.60 -3.78 -24.22
C ARG A 323 8.27 -4.43 -23.80
N GLU A 324 7.26 -4.41 -24.65
CA GLU A 324 5.97 -5.06 -24.41
C GLU A 324 6.08 -6.60 -24.31
N GLU A 325 6.90 -7.23 -25.16
CA GLU A 325 7.13 -8.68 -25.08
C GLU A 325 7.81 -9.06 -23.76
N LEU A 326 8.85 -8.32 -23.36
CA LEU A 326 9.57 -8.54 -22.10
C LEU A 326 8.71 -8.23 -20.87
N ALA A 327 7.84 -7.22 -20.93
CA ALA A 327 6.93 -6.86 -19.84
C ALA A 327 5.98 -8.01 -19.45
N ARG A 328 5.65 -8.91 -20.38
CA ARG A 328 4.85 -10.11 -20.09
C ARG A 328 5.54 -11.10 -19.14
N LEU A 329 6.87 -11.05 -19.08
CA LEU A 329 7.69 -11.91 -18.21
C LEU A 329 7.95 -11.29 -16.83
N ILE A 330 7.53 -10.04 -16.63
CA ILE A 330 7.69 -9.32 -15.37
C ILE A 330 6.53 -9.66 -14.44
N SER A 331 6.86 -10.03 -13.21
CA SER A 331 5.93 -10.18 -12.09
C SER A 331 6.19 -9.09 -11.05
N ASN A 332 5.18 -8.81 -10.23
CA ASN A 332 5.29 -7.91 -9.10
C ASN A 332 5.42 -8.73 -7.82
N ARG A 333 6.31 -8.30 -6.93
CA ARG A 333 6.33 -8.78 -5.54
C ARG A 333 6.32 -7.60 -4.58
N THR A 334 5.85 -7.85 -3.37
CA THR A 334 5.89 -6.89 -2.27
C THR A 334 7.33 -6.42 -2.05
N CYS A 335 7.52 -5.10 -1.92
CA CYS A 335 8.83 -4.53 -1.68
C CYS A 335 9.36 -4.98 -0.31
N PRO A 336 10.52 -5.66 -0.23
CA PRO A 336 11.02 -6.21 1.02
C PRO A 336 11.58 -5.13 1.98
N ALA A 337 11.85 -3.92 1.50
CA ALA A 337 12.34 -2.84 2.36
C ALA A 337 11.21 -2.16 3.13
N CYS A 338 10.06 -1.95 2.48
CA CYS A 338 8.90 -1.32 3.11
C CYS A 338 7.78 -2.31 3.49
N ASP A 339 7.95 -3.60 3.20
CA ASP A 339 6.91 -4.63 3.31
C ASP A 339 5.60 -4.22 2.61
N GLY A 340 5.69 -3.49 1.50
CA GLY A 340 4.51 -2.99 0.77
C GLY A 340 3.82 -1.76 1.36
N SER A 341 4.27 -1.23 2.50
CA SER A 341 3.70 0.00 3.09
C SER A 341 3.93 1.27 2.27
N ARG A 342 4.79 1.22 1.24
CA ARG A 342 5.17 2.34 0.34
C ARG A 342 5.96 3.47 1.01
N LEU A 343 6.10 3.44 2.32
CA LEU A 343 6.69 4.51 3.12
C LEU A 343 8.13 4.19 3.54
N ARG A 344 8.91 5.24 3.81
CA ARG A 344 10.23 5.14 4.43
C ARG A 344 10.16 4.73 5.90
N GLU A 345 11.30 4.34 6.45
CA GLU A 345 11.39 3.78 7.81
C GLU A 345 10.90 4.75 8.90
N GLU A 346 11.25 6.03 8.80
CA GLU A 346 10.87 7.08 9.73
C GLU A 346 9.35 7.23 9.82
N ALA A 347 8.68 7.29 8.66
CA ALA A 347 7.23 7.42 8.58
C ALA A 347 6.50 6.16 9.08
N ARG A 348 7.07 4.97 8.87
CA ARG A 348 6.49 3.70 9.32
C ARG A 348 6.53 3.52 10.83
N ASN A 349 7.40 4.22 11.53
CA ASN A 349 7.55 4.12 12.97
C ASN A 349 6.83 5.25 13.73
N VAL A 350 5.94 6.00 13.07
CA VAL A 350 5.03 6.92 13.74
C VAL A 350 3.71 6.22 14.02
N ARG A 351 3.26 6.28 15.28
CA ARG A 351 2.02 5.65 15.74
C ARG A 351 1.06 6.70 16.30
N ILE A 352 -0.23 6.45 16.16
CA ILE A 352 -1.29 7.24 16.79
C ILE A 352 -2.07 6.35 17.75
N GLY A 353 -2.56 6.88 18.87
CA GLY A 353 -3.26 6.12 19.91
C GLY A 353 -2.45 5.95 21.20
N SER A 354 -3.05 5.29 22.18
CA SER A 354 -2.48 5.06 23.50
C SER A 354 -1.80 3.70 23.58
N MET A 355 -0.54 3.68 24.03
CA MET A 355 0.27 2.49 24.39
C MET A 355 -0.04 1.25 23.53
N ASP A 356 -0.91 0.35 24.03
CA ASP A 356 -1.19 -0.97 23.44
C ASP A 356 -2.01 -0.93 22.15
N ASP A 357 -2.83 0.10 21.94
CA ASP A 357 -3.67 0.25 20.74
C ASP A 357 -3.02 1.16 19.69
N ALA A 358 -1.79 1.62 19.91
CA ALA A 358 -1.15 2.58 19.03
C ALA A 358 -0.78 1.95 17.67
N ARG A 359 -1.41 2.39 16.59
CA ARG A 359 -1.17 1.88 15.23
C ARG A 359 -0.45 2.87 14.33
N THR A 360 0.31 2.34 13.40
CA THR A 360 0.99 3.08 12.34
C THR A 360 0.05 3.37 11.16
N LEU A 361 0.44 4.31 10.30
CA LEU A 361 -0.38 4.72 9.15
C LEU A 361 -0.69 3.54 8.20
N HIS A 362 0.30 2.70 7.93
CA HIS A 362 0.16 1.59 6.99
C HIS A 362 -0.64 0.42 7.58
N GLU A 363 -0.54 0.17 8.89
CA GLU A 363 -1.39 -0.81 9.58
C GLU A 363 -2.87 -0.40 9.50
N ILE A 364 -3.19 0.87 9.77
CA ILE A 364 -4.56 1.39 9.64
C ILE A 364 -5.02 1.29 8.18
N SER A 365 -4.15 1.64 7.23
CA SER A 365 -4.52 1.64 5.81
C SER A 365 -4.82 0.25 5.25
N ARG A 366 -4.30 -0.81 5.87
CA ARG A 366 -4.57 -2.23 5.54
C ARG A 366 -5.86 -2.77 6.13
N LEU A 367 -6.43 -2.12 7.15
CA LEU A 367 -7.66 -2.57 7.76
C LEU A 367 -8.84 -2.44 6.79
N PRO A 368 -9.85 -3.32 6.90
CA PRO A 368 -11.15 -3.06 6.29
C PRO A 368 -11.69 -1.69 6.73
N LEU A 369 -12.36 -0.96 5.84
CA LEU A 369 -12.83 0.40 6.10
C LEU A 369 -13.70 0.48 7.36
N ALA A 370 -14.53 -0.54 7.62
CA ALA A 370 -15.32 -0.63 8.86
C ALA A 370 -14.42 -0.67 10.11
N ALA A 371 -13.39 -1.50 10.12
CA ALA A 371 -12.46 -1.60 11.24
C ALA A 371 -11.60 -0.32 11.39
N ALA A 372 -11.21 0.31 10.28
CA ALA A 372 -10.52 1.59 10.31
C ALA A 372 -11.39 2.71 10.91
N ARG A 373 -12.69 2.75 10.56
CA ARG A 373 -13.64 3.68 11.17
C ARG A 373 -13.75 3.44 12.67
N ASP A 374 -13.97 2.19 13.08
CA ASP A 374 -14.14 1.82 14.49
C ASP A 374 -12.91 2.19 15.32
N TYR A 375 -11.72 2.02 14.74
CA TYR A 375 -10.47 2.47 15.32
C TYR A 375 -10.47 3.99 15.58
N PHE A 376 -10.86 4.82 14.60
CA PHE A 376 -10.89 6.28 14.77
C PHE A 376 -12.00 6.76 15.71
N VAL A 377 -13.12 6.06 15.78
CA VAL A 377 -14.20 6.36 16.74
C VAL A 377 -13.77 6.06 18.18
N ALA A 378 -13.04 4.97 18.39
CA ALA A 378 -12.53 4.59 19.71
C ALA A 378 -11.24 5.33 20.11
N LEU A 379 -10.61 6.07 19.19
CA LEU A 379 -9.32 6.68 19.40
C LEU A 379 -9.38 7.78 20.46
N GLN A 380 -8.65 7.58 21.56
CA GLN A 380 -8.47 8.59 22.59
C GLN A 380 -7.08 9.23 22.47
N LEU A 381 -7.05 10.56 22.41
CA LEU A 381 -5.81 11.34 22.38
C LEU A 381 -5.73 12.24 23.62
N PRO A 382 -4.57 12.31 24.30
CA PRO A 382 -4.44 13.15 25.49
C PRO A 382 -4.15 14.63 25.16
N GLY A 383 -4.72 15.53 25.97
CA GLY A 383 -4.33 16.95 26.05
C GLY A 383 -4.46 17.74 24.75
N ASN A 384 -3.43 18.53 24.42
CA ASN A 384 -3.42 19.41 23.25
C ASN A 384 -3.53 18.65 21.92
N LYS A 385 -3.07 17.38 21.87
CA LYS A 385 -3.15 16.57 20.65
C LYS A 385 -4.60 16.29 20.24
N ALA A 386 -5.49 16.02 21.21
CA ALA A 386 -6.92 15.83 20.94
C ALA A 386 -7.55 17.07 20.30
N ARG A 387 -7.30 18.26 20.87
CA ARG A 387 -7.88 19.51 20.38
C ARG A 387 -7.47 19.84 18.94
N ILE A 388 -6.23 19.53 18.57
CA ILE A 388 -5.72 19.76 17.20
C ILE A 388 -6.28 18.71 16.23
N ALA A 389 -6.42 17.47 16.68
CA ALA A 389 -6.86 16.34 15.85
C ALA A 389 -8.38 16.24 15.69
N GLU A 390 -9.19 16.84 16.56
CA GLU A 390 -10.65 16.66 16.64
C GLU A 390 -11.35 16.86 15.28
N LYS A 391 -11.13 18.00 14.62
CA LYS A 391 -11.74 18.29 13.31
C LYS A 391 -11.28 17.31 12.21
N VAL A 392 -10.02 16.92 12.26
CA VAL A 392 -9.43 15.98 11.28
C VAL A 392 -10.01 14.58 11.48
N LEU A 393 -10.20 14.15 12.73
CA LEU A 393 -10.82 12.87 13.07
C LEU A 393 -12.28 12.81 12.65
N GLN A 394 -13.05 13.88 12.89
CA GLN A 394 -14.45 13.98 12.44
C GLN A 394 -14.55 13.81 10.92
N GLU A 395 -13.67 14.46 10.16
CA GLU A 395 -13.64 14.36 8.71
C GLU A 395 -13.25 12.96 8.21
N ILE A 396 -12.24 12.33 8.83
CA ILE A 396 -11.85 10.94 8.51
C ILE A 396 -13.00 9.98 8.77
N VAL A 397 -13.63 10.05 9.94
CA VAL A 397 -14.75 9.17 10.32
C VAL A 397 -15.93 9.37 9.39
N SER A 398 -16.27 10.62 9.07
CA SER A 398 -17.34 10.97 8.13
C SER A 398 -17.11 10.34 6.76
N ARG A 399 -15.93 10.53 6.17
CA ARG A 399 -15.57 9.96 4.85
C ARG A 399 -15.56 8.43 4.85
N LEU A 400 -15.03 7.80 5.89
CA LEU A 400 -15.09 6.35 6.03
C LEU A 400 -16.54 5.86 6.13
N GLN A 401 -17.40 6.59 6.86
CA GLN A 401 -18.81 6.25 6.98
C GLN A 401 -19.55 6.36 5.65
N PHE A 402 -19.27 7.37 4.82
CA PHE A 402 -19.86 7.46 3.47
C PHE A 402 -19.48 6.26 2.59
N LEU A 403 -18.22 5.81 2.64
CA LEU A 403 -17.78 4.62 1.91
C LEU A 403 -18.47 3.34 2.41
N ILE A 404 -18.70 3.23 3.73
CA ILE A 404 -19.42 2.10 4.33
C ILE A 404 -20.90 2.11 3.92
N ASN A 405 -21.53 3.29 3.86
CA ASN A 405 -22.94 3.43 3.47
C ASN A 405 -23.18 2.93 2.04
N VAL A 406 -22.24 3.14 1.11
CA VAL A 406 -22.30 2.61 -0.25
C VAL A 406 -21.83 1.14 -0.38
N GLY A 407 -21.61 0.43 0.73
CA GLY A 407 -21.29 -1.00 0.74
C GLY A 407 -19.85 -1.31 0.32
N LEU A 408 -18.89 -0.46 0.70
CA LEU A 408 -17.46 -0.67 0.48
C LEU A 408 -16.69 -0.99 1.78
N ASP A 409 -17.39 -1.45 2.82
CA ASP A 409 -16.86 -1.73 4.15
C ASP A 409 -15.70 -2.75 4.17
N TYR A 410 -15.67 -3.65 3.19
CA TYR A 410 -14.66 -4.70 3.04
C TYR A 410 -13.35 -4.23 2.37
N LEU A 411 -13.33 -3.03 1.79
CA LEU A 411 -12.13 -2.48 1.15
C LEU A 411 -11.11 -2.02 2.19
N SER A 412 -9.86 -1.85 1.75
CA SER A 412 -8.82 -1.18 2.53
C SER A 412 -8.40 0.12 1.83
N LEU A 413 -7.82 1.07 2.57
CA LEU A 413 -7.36 2.35 2.02
C LEU A 413 -6.11 2.20 1.14
N ASP A 414 -5.33 1.13 1.35
CA ASP A 414 -4.13 0.82 0.57
C ASP A 414 -4.40 0.02 -0.73
N ARG A 415 -5.64 -0.44 -0.93
CA ARG A 415 -6.03 -1.16 -2.16
C ARG A 415 -5.79 -0.28 -3.39
N SER A 416 -5.11 -0.85 -4.39
CA SER A 416 -4.81 -0.16 -5.65
C SER A 416 -6.10 0.22 -6.38
N ALA A 417 -6.17 1.45 -6.85
CA ALA A 417 -7.31 1.95 -7.63
C ALA A 417 -7.50 1.19 -8.95
N GLU A 418 -6.43 0.59 -9.50
CA GLU A 418 -6.49 -0.23 -10.72
C GLU A 418 -7.21 -1.57 -10.52
N THR A 419 -7.26 -2.06 -9.27
CA THR A 419 -7.87 -3.37 -8.94
C THR A 419 -9.37 -3.27 -8.65
N LEU A 420 -9.94 -2.07 -8.74
CA LEU A 420 -11.34 -1.82 -8.46
C LEU A 420 -12.19 -2.20 -9.67
N SER A 421 -13.32 -2.87 -9.41
CA SER A 421 -14.37 -3.03 -10.40
C SER A 421 -15.03 -1.69 -10.75
N GLY A 422 -15.67 -1.60 -11.92
CA GLY A 422 -16.40 -0.40 -12.33
C GLY A 422 -17.41 0.08 -11.27
N GLY A 423 -18.20 -0.84 -10.71
CA GLY A 423 -19.15 -0.52 -9.63
C GLY A 423 -18.48 -0.13 -8.31
N GLU A 424 -17.31 -0.68 -7.94
CA GLU A 424 -16.55 -0.18 -6.78
C GLU A 424 -16.03 1.24 -7.01
N ALA A 425 -15.46 1.52 -8.18
CA ALA A 425 -14.94 2.84 -8.53
C ALA A 425 -16.04 3.91 -8.59
N GLN A 426 -17.21 3.56 -9.13
CA GLN A 426 -18.38 4.43 -9.18
C GLN A 426 -18.89 4.78 -7.78
N ARG A 427 -18.99 3.79 -6.89
CA ARG A 427 -19.43 4.00 -5.50
C ARG A 427 -18.44 4.83 -4.68
N ILE A 428 -17.13 4.68 -4.93
CA ILE A 428 -16.11 5.56 -4.34
C ILE A 428 -16.32 7.01 -4.79
N ARG A 429 -16.59 7.25 -6.08
CA ARG A 429 -16.89 8.60 -6.58
C ARG A 429 -18.15 9.16 -5.94
N LEU A 430 -19.22 8.38 -5.86
CA LEU A 430 -20.47 8.78 -5.21
C LEU A 430 -20.24 9.19 -3.74
N ALA A 431 -19.54 8.36 -2.97
CA ALA A 431 -19.21 8.66 -1.57
C ALA A 431 -18.37 9.94 -1.42
N SER A 432 -17.40 10.16 -2.32
CA SER A 432 -16.59 11.39 -2.34
C SER A 432 -17.43 12.63 -2.63
N GLN A 433 -18.38 12.53 -3.57
CA GLN A 433 -19.29 13.64 -3.89
C GLN A 433 -20.22 14.00 -2.73
N ILE A 434 -20.74 13.01 -2.01
CA ILE A 434 -21.56 13.25 -0.82
C ILE A 434 -20.74 13.94 0.28
N GLY A 435 -19.48 13.51 0.46
CA GLY A 435 -18.57 14.13 1.41
C GLY A 435 -18.21 15.59 1.10
N SER A 436 -18.35 16.02 -0.16
CA SER A 436 -18.10 17.41 -0.56
C SER A 436 -19.12 18.42 -0.02
N GLY A 437 -20.31 17.95 0.37
CA GLY A 437 -21.38 18.80 0.92
C GLY A 437 -21.93 19.84 -0.06
N LEU A 438 -21.79 19.61 -1.38
CA LEU A 438 -22.32 20.52 -2.40
C LEU A 438 -23.85 20.54 -2.41
N THR A 439 -24.42 21.72 -2.67
CA THR A 439 -25.88 21.97 -2.77
C THR A 439 -26.20 22.68 -4.09
N GLY A 440 -27.38 22.47 -4.66
CA GLY A 440 -27.79 23.09 -5.93
C GLY A 440 -27.08 22.49 -7.15
N VAL A 441 -26.60 21.25 -7.04
CA VAL A 441 -25.93 20.51 -8.11
C VAL A 441 -26.89 19.47 -8.70
N MET A 442 -26.77 19.22 -10.00
CA MET A 442 -27.44 18.12 -10.68
C MET A 442 -26.47 16.93 -10.84
N TYR A 443 -26.73 15.83 -10.16
CA TYR A 443 -25.97 14.59 -10.29
C TYR A 443 -26.61 13.68 -11.33
N VAL A 444 -25.81 13.19 -12.28
CA VAL A 444 -26.25 12.22 -13.29
C VAL A 444 -25.46 10.93 -13.08
N LEU A 445 -26.17 9.84 -12.77
CA LEU A 445 -25.57 8.54 -12.45
C LEU A 445 -25.98 7.48 -13.48
N ASP A 446 -25.02 6.69 -13.91
CA ASP A 446 -25.19 5.63 -14.91
C ASP A 446 -25.18 4.24 -14.24
N GLU A 447 -26.38 3.68 -14.01
CA GLU A 447 -26.62 2.34 -13.42
C GLU A 447 -25.81 2.05 -12.13
N PRO A 448 -25.99 2.85 -11.06
CA PRO A 448 -25.22 2.71 -9.82
C PRO A 448 -25.46 1.39 -9.06
N SER A 449 -26.51 0.63 -9.40
CA SER A 449 -26.76 -0.72 -8.84
C SER A 449 -25.83 -1.79 -9.42
N ILE A 450 -25.06 -1.51 -10.48
CA ILE A 450 -24.20 -2.51 -11.13
C ILE A 450 -23.17 -3.10 -10.17
N GLY A 451 -23.08 -4.43 -10.17
CA GLY A 451 -22.12 -5.18 -9.36
C GLY A 451 -22.41 -5.12 -7.86
N LEU A 452 -23.55 -4.56 -7.47
CA LEU A 452 -24.08 -4.57 -6.13
C LEU A 452 -24.92 -5.83 -5.90
N HIS A 453 -24.93 -6.31 -4.67
CA HIS A 453 -25.85 -7.38 -4.27
C HIS A 453 -27.19 -6.76 -3.84
N GLN A 454 -28.32 -7.43 -4.08
CA GLN A 454 -29.66 -6.89 -3.75
C GLN A 454 -29.78 -6.39 -2.32
N ARG A 455 -29.18 -7.12 -1.36
CA ARG A 455 -29.15 -6.74 0.06
C ARG A 455 -28.59 -5.33 0.31
N ASP A 456 -27.64 -4.88 -0.51
CA ASP A 456 -26.96 -3.60 -0.30
C ASP A 456 -27.63 -2.48 -1.13
N ASN A 457 -28.63 -2.80 -1.97
CA ASN A 457 -29.35 -1.86 -2.84
C ASN A 457 -30.12 -0.80 -2.02
N GLU A 458 -30.79 -1.23 -0.96
CA GLU A 458 -31.51 -0.31 -0.06
C GLU A 458 -30.60 0.79 0.50
N ARG A 459 -29.35 0.44 0.83
CA ARG A 459 -28.36 1.41 1.35
C ARG A 459 -27.94 2.43 0.28
N LEU A 460 -27.74 1.96 -0.95
CA LEU A 460 -27.47 2.84 -2.09
C LEU A 460 -28.64 3.81 -2.31
N LEU A 461 -29.87 3.31 -2.35
CA LEU A 461 -31.07 4.14 -2.54
C LEU A 461 -31.24 5.16 -1.42
N GLN A 462 -31.00 4.78 -0.16
CA GLN A 462 -31.01 5.72 0.97
C GLN A 462 -29.96 6.82 0.79
N THR A 463 -28.77 6.46 0.31
CA THR A 463 -27.68 7.40 0.05
C THR A 463 -28.03 8.38 -1.07
N LEU A 464 -28.69 7.93 -2.15
CA LEU A 464 -29.16 8.80 -3.22
C LEU A 464 -30.26 9.77 -2.74
N ARG A 465 -31.17 9.30 -1.87
CA ARG A 465 -32.17 10.17 -1.23
C ARG A 465 -31.51 11.24 -0.35
N GLN A 466 -30.49 10.87 0.43
CA GLN A 466 -29.74 11.85 1.21
C GLN A 466 -29.07 12.91 0.31
N LEU A 467 -28.46 12.50 -0.81
CA LEU A 467 -27.86 13.42 -1.76
C LEU A 467 -28.88 14.42 -2.31
N ARG A 468 -30.08 13.95 -2.66
CA ARG A 468 -31.22 14.78 -3.05
C ARG A 468 -31.65 15.74 -1.93
N ASP A 469 -31.86 15.21 -0.71
CA ASP A 469 -32.40 15.96 0.43
C ASP A 469 -31.46 17.07 0.94
N ILE A 470 -30.16 16.97 0.65
CA ILE A 470 -29.17 18.05 0.88
C ILE A 470 -29.46 19.29 -0.01
N GLY A 471 -30.34 19.18 -1.01
CA GLY A 471 -30.72 20.27 -1.91
C GLY A 471 -30.15 20.09 -3.32
N ASN A 472 -29.92 18.85 -3.74
CA ASN A 472 -29.45 18.51 -5.09
C ASN A 472 -30.55 17.82 -5.90
N THR A 473 -30.37 17.78 -7.21
CA THR A 473 -31.19 16.96 -8.11
C THR A 473 -30.40 15.74 -8.53
N VAL A 474 -30.99 14.55 -8.46
CA VAL A 474 -30.32 13.28 -8.80
C VAL A 474 -31.08 12.63 -9.95
N ILE A 475 -30.40 12.48 -11.09
CA ILE A 475 -30.88 11.75 -12.27
C ILE A 475 -30.14 10.44 -12.33
N VAL A 476 -30.87 9.33 -12.38
CA VAL A 476 -30.29 7.99 -12.38
C VAL A 476 -30.82 7.23 -13.58
N VAL A 477 -29.92 6.70 -14.40
CA VAL A 477 -30.24 5.69 -15.41
C VAL A 477 -30.22 4.35 -14.70
N GLU A 478 -31.35 3.64 -14.65
CA GLU A 478 -31.49 2.38 -13.93
C GLU A 478 -32.50 1.45 -14.61
N HIS A 479 -32.35 0.16 -14.32
CA HIS A 479 -33.29 -0.88 -14.70
C HIS A 479 -33.70 -1.76 -13.51
N ASP A 480 -33.17 -1.50 -12.31
CA ASP A 480 -33.57 -2.17 -11.07
C ASP A 480 -35.00 -1.78 -10.62
N GLU A 481 -35.79 -2.79 -10.25
CA GLU A 481 -37.19 -2.58 -9.87
C GLU A 481 -37.33 -1.72 -8.60
N GLU A 482 -36.49 -1.96 -7.60
CA GLU A 482 -36.55 -1.26 -6.31
C GLU A 482 -36.15 0.22 -6.46
N ALA A 483 -35.13 0.49 -7.28
CA ALA A 483 -34.73 1.83 -7.67
C ALA A 483 -35.87 2.58 -8.35
N ILE A 484 -36.47 1.99 -9.40
CA ILE A 484 -37.57 2.61 -10.15
C ILE A 484 -38.76 2.88 -9.24
N ARG A 485 -39.17 1.91 -8.41
CA ARG A 485 -40.30 2.07 -7.48
C ARG A 485 -40.08 3.15 -6.43
N SER A 486 -38.83 3.43 -6.09
CA SER A 486 -38.49 4.41 -5.06
C SER A 486 -38.22 5.82 -5.59
N ALA A 487 -38.22 6.01 -6.91
CA ALA A 487 -38.00 7.29 -7.54
C ALA A 487 -39.20 8.24 -7.32
N ASP A 488 -38.90 9.53 -7.13
CA ASP A 488 -39.94 10.56 -7.07
C ASP A 488 -40.61 10.77 -8.44
N HIS A 489 -39.83 10.57 -9.51
CA HIS A 489 -40.24 10.73 -10.90
C HIS A 489 -39.45 9.77 -11.79
N VAL A 490 -40.12 9.15 -12.75
CA VAL A 490 -39.54 8.21 -13.71
C VAL A 490 -39.83 8.73 -15.12
N VAL A 491 -38.81 8.68 -15.97
CA VAL A 491 -38.94 8.95 -17.41
C VAL A 491 -38.64 7.65 -18.15
N ASP A 492 -39.66 7.05 -18.76
CA ASP A 492 -39.54 5.82 -19.51
C ASP A 492 -39.24 6.14 -20.98
N LEU A 493 -38.11 5.65 -21.48
CA LEU A 493 -37.66 5.90 -22.86
C LEU A 493 -38.11 4.76 -23.79
N GLY A 494 -38.40 5.14 -25.04
CA GLY A 494 -38.93 4.31 -26.13
C GLY A 494 -38.44 2.86 -26.13
N PRO A 495 -39.31 1.87 -26.42
CA PRO A 495 -39.02 0.45 -26.23
C PRO A 495 -37.94 -0.13 -27.18
N GLY A 496 -37.45 0.66 -28.14
CA GLY A 496 -36.44 0.26 -29.12
C GLY A 496 -35.11 1.00 -28.95
N ALA A 497 -34.07 0.51 -29.62
CA ALA A 497 -32.76 1.18 -29.68
C ALA A 497 -32.60 1.99 -30.97
N GLY A 498 -31.74 3.01 -30.94
CA GLY A 498 -31.41 3.83 -32.11
C GLY A 498 -32.64 4.56 -32.68
N ILE A 499 -32.88 4.45 -33.98
CA ILE A 499 -34.00 5.12 -34.68
C ILE A 499 -35.39 4.65 -34.23
N HIS A 500 -35.47 3.51 -33.52
CA HIS A 500 -36.72 2.94 -33.02
C HIS A 500 -37.01 3.31 -31.56
N GLY A 501 -36.16 4.15 -30.94
CA GLY A 501 -36.31 4.65 -29.57
C GLY A 501 -36.08 6.16 -29.48
N GLY A 502 -35.67 6.63 -28.31
CA GLY A 502 -35.29 8.04 -28.10
C GLY A 502 -36.45 9.01 -27.95
N PHE A 503 -37.68 8.52 -27.78
CA PHE A 503 -38.85 9.33 -27.40
C PHE A 503 -39.32 8.93 -25.99
N ILE A 504 -39.96 9.85 -25.29
CA ILE A 504 -40.55 9.59 -23.97
C ILE A 504 -41.87 8.84 -24.16
N VAL A 505 -41.98 7.64 -23.58
CA VAL A 505 -43.18 6.80 -23.63
C VAL A 505 -44.15 7.18 -22.53
N ALA A 506 -43.60 7.39 -21.34
CA ALA A 506 -44.33 7.76 -20.15
C ALA A 506 -43.41 8.56 -19.22
N GLU A 507 -43.96 9.54 -18.52
CA GLU A 507 -43.26 10.28 -17.48
C GLU A 507 -44.19 10.52 -16.28
N GLY A 508 -43.63 10.54 -15.08
CA GLY A 508 -44.38 10.75 -13.84
C GLY A 508 -43.97 9.80 -12.72
N PRO A 509 -44.77 9.69 -11.64
CA PRO A 509 -44.52 8.77 -10.55
C PRO A 509 -44.50 7.30 -11.02
N PRO A 510 -43.80 6.38 -10.32
CA PRO A 510 -43.72 4.97 -10.70
C PRO A 510 -45.08 4.27 -10.89
N ALA A 511 -46.11 4.70 -10.15
CA ALA A 511 -47.47 4.21 -10.31
C ALA A 511 -48.05 4.54 -11.70
N THR A 512 -47.83 5.76 -12.20
CA THR A 512 -48.25 6.19 -13.54
C THR A 512 -47.58 5.35 -14.62
N ILE A 513 -46.29 5.05 -14.47
CA ILE A 513 -45.56 4.19 -15.41
C ILE A 513 -46.18 2.78 -15.42
N ALA A 514 -46.46 2.21 -14.25
CA ALA A 514 -47.07 0.88 -14.13
C ALA A 514 -48.48 0.80 -14.78
N GLU A 515 -49.23 1.89 -14.77
CA GLU A 515 -50.56 1.97 -15.39
C GLU A 515 -50.51 2.22 -16.90
N THR A 516 -49.38 2.71 -17.43
CA THR A 516 -49.27 3.08 -18.85
C THR A 516 -49.11 1.86 -19.77
N PRO A 517 -50.07 1.54 -20.66
CA PRO A 517 -50.00 0.33 -21.49
C PRO A 517 -48.92 0.35 -22.56
N ALA A 518 -48.47 1.55 -22.97
CA ALA A 518 -47.40 1.70 -23.95
C ALA A 518 -45.99 1.45 -23.37
N SER A 519 -45.87 1.46 -22.04
CA SER A 519 -44.59 1.29 -21.33
C SER A 519 -44.26 -0.18 -21.14
N LEU A 520 -43.16 -0.64 -21.75
CA LEU A 520 -42.63 -1.98 -21.52
C LEU A 520 -42.18 -2.14 -20.06
N THR A 521 -41.54 -1.10 -19.51
CA THR A 521 -41.15 -1.04 -18.09
C THR A 521 -42.37 -1.18 -17.19
N GLY A 522 -43.45 -0.43 -17.49
CA GLY A 522 -44.73 -0.50 -16.80
C GLY A 522 -45.36 -1.89 -16.81
N ASP A 523 -45.28 -2.61 -17.92
CA ASP A 523 -45.76 -3.99 -18.03
C ASP A 523 -45.05 -4.95 -17.06
N TYR A 524 -43.74 -4.79 -16.85
CA TYR A 524 -42.98 -5.58 -15.87
C TYR A 524 -43.29 -5.13 -14.44
N LEU A 525 -43.35 -3.82 -14.17
CA LEU A 525 -43.68 -3.28 -12.85
C LEU A 525 -45.08 -3.68 -12.37
N ALA A 526 -46.06 -3.76 -13.26
CA ALA A 526 -47.41 -4.19 -12.95
C ALA A 526 -47.57 -5.73 -12.92
N GLY A 527 -46.53 -6.48 -13.26
CA GLY A 527 -46.58 -7.95 -13.36
C GLY A 527 -47.36 -8.49 -14.56
N ARG A 528 -47.77 -7.63 -15.51
CA ARG A 528 -48.39 -8.04 -16.78
C ARG A 528 -47.42 -8.86 -17.62
N ARG A 529 -46.13 -8.54 -17.54
CA ARG A 529 -45.00 -9.34 -18.04
C ARG A 529 -44.11 -9.77 -16.88
N CYS A 530 -43.52 -10.96 -17.00
CA CYS A 530 -42.54 -11.46 -16.05
C CYS A 530 -41.58 -12.43 -16.74
N ILE A 531 -40.37 -12.55 -16.20
CA ILE A 531 -39.43 -13.60 -16.62
C ILE A 531 -39.88 -14.90 -15.96
N ARG A 532 -40.47 -15.80 -16.76
CA ARG A 532 -40.97 -17.08 -16.25
C ARG A 532 -39.81 -18.01 -15.90
N MET A 533 -39.89 -18.59 -14.72
CA MET A 533 -38.98 -19.65 -14.30
C MET A 533 -39.38 -20.97 -14.98
N ASN A 534 -38.43 -21.63 -15.62
CA ASN A 534 -38.66 -22.97 -16.17
C ASN A 534 -38.98 -23.96 -15.05
N ALA A 535 -40.13 -24.64 -15.15
CA ALA A 535 -40.56 -25.64 -14.18
C ALA A 535 -39.62 -26.86 -14.12
N GLN A 536 -38.96 -27.19 -15.23
CA GLN A 536 -37.97 -28.26 -15.31
C GLN A 536 -36.56 -27.68 -15.42
N ARG A 537 -35.70 -28.00 -14.45
CA ARG A 537 -34.27 -27.64 -14.48
C ARG A 537 -33.45 -28.79 -15.06
N ARG A 538 -32.42 -28.46 -15.85
CA ARG A 538 -31.45 -29.42 -16.36
C ARG A 538 -30.63 -29.97 -15.19
N GLN A 539 -30.56 -31.30 -15.08
CA GLN A 539 -29.80 -31.95 -14.00
C GLN A 539 -28.29 -31.94 -14.33
N PRO A 540 -27.42 -31.75 -13.33
CA PRO A 540 -25.98 -31.87 -13.52
C PRO A 540 -25.59 -33.33 -13.80
N ASP A 541 -24.68 -33.51 -14.74
CA ASP A 541 -24.05 -34.80 -15.02
C ASP A 541 -22.79 -34.95 -14.13
N PRO A 542 -22.76 -35.91 -13.19
CA PRO A 542 -21.61 -36.14 -12.32
C PRO A 542 -20.30 -36.44 -13.08
N GLY A 543 -20.39 -36.98 -14.30
CA GLY A 543 -19.24 -37.25 -15.17
C GLY A 543 -18.67 -36.00 -15.85
N ARG A 544 -19.37 -34.86 -15.80
CA ARG A 544 -19.01 -33.62 -16.49
C ARG A 544 -18.94 -32.44 -15.53
N MET A 545 -17.98 -32.50 -14.61
CA MET A 545 -17.75 -31.49 -13.58
C MET A 545 -16.34 -30.92 -13.68
N LEU A 546 -16.21 -29.60 -13.76
CA LEU A 546 -14.95 -28.90 -13.51
C LEU A 546 -14.75 -28.78 -12.01
N ARG A 547 -13.60 -29.22 -11.49
CA ARG A 547 -13.28 -29.13 -10.07
C ARG A 547 -12.15 -28.15 -9.85
N ILE A 548 -12.40 -27.16 -8.99
CA ILE A 548 -11.40 -26.28 -8.44
C ILE A 548 -11.16 -26.79 -7.03
N THR A 549 -9.96 -27.29 -6.75
CA THR A 549 -9.53 -27.67 -5.40
C THR A 549 -8.79 -26.51 -4.76
N GLY A 550 -8.72 -26.46 -3.42
CA GLY A 550 -7.70 -25.69 -2.71
C GLY A 550 -7.61 -24.17 -2.95
N ALA A 551 -8.61 -23.52 -3.56
CA ALA A 551 -8.52 -22.12 -3.97
C ALA A 551 -8.25 -21.16 -2.79
N ARG A 552 -7.14 -20.42 -2.88
CA ARG A 552 -6.58 -19.52 -1.85
C ARG A 552 -6.27 -18.12 -2.36
N GLY A 553 -6.54 -17.83 -3.64
CA GLY A 553 -6.38 -16.49 -4.19
C GLY A 553 -7.13 -15.42 -3.39
N ASN A 554 -6.46 -14.30 -3.11
CA ASN A 554 -6.99 -13.15 -2.38
C ASN A 554 -7.65 -13.52 -1.05
N ASN A 555 -8.98 -13.46 -0.97
CA ASN A 555 -9.76 -13.73 0.25
C ASN A 555 -10.41 -15.13 0.27
N LEU A 556 -10.10 -15.99 -0.71
CA LEU A 556 -10.58 -17.37 -0.74
C LEU A 556 -9.88 -18.19 0.35
N ARG A 557 -10.65 -19.03 1.06
CA ARG A 557 -10.17 -19.78 2.22
C ARG A 557 -10.08 -21.28 1.93
N ASN A 558 -9.10 -21.69 1.11
CA ASN A 558 -8.87 -23.09 0.72
C ASN A 558 -10.15 -23.76 0.17
N LEU A 559 -10.85 -23.04 -0.70
CA LEU A 559 -12.17 -23.41 -1.20
C LEU A 559 -12.06 -24.52 -2.25
N THR A 560 -12.88 -25.57 -2.11
CA THR A 560 -13.06 -26.57 -3.16
C THR A 560 -14.48 -26.46 -3.73
N ALA A 561 -14.59 -26.29 -5.05
CA ALA A 561 -15.85 -26.11 -5.76
C ALA A 561 -15.92 -26.99 -7.00
N ALA A 562 -17.13 -27.45 -7.33
CA ALA A 562 -17.39 -28.23 -8.54
C ALA A 562 -18.46 -27.53 -9.40
N ILE A 563 -18.16 -27.29 -10.68
CA ILE A 563 -19.00 -26.56 -11.62
C ILE A 563 -19.42 -27.51 -12.76
N PRO A 564 -20.72 -27.73 -12.99
CA PRO A 564 -21.19 -28.61 -14.06
C PRO A 564 -20.98 -28.00 -15.43
N ILE A 565 -20.52 -28.82 -16.39
CA ILE A 565 -20.27 -28.41 -17.77
C ILE A 565 -21.55 -28.53 -18.60
N GLY A 566 -21.79 -27.57 -19.49
CA GLY A 566 -22.93 -27.58 -20.42
C GLY A 566 -24.25 -27.11 -19.79
N LEU A 567 -24.19 -26.62 -18.55
CA LEU A 567 -25.31 -25.98 -17.86
C LEU A 567 -25.09 -24.49 -17.72
N PHE A 568 -26.20 -23.74 -17.66
CA PHE A 568 -26.18 -22.33 -17.30
C PHE A 568 -25.97 -22.22 -15.78
N THR A 569 -24.73 -21.91 -15.38
CA THR A 569 -24.32 -21.83 -13.98
C THR A 569 -24.13 -20.38 -13.58
N CYS A 570 -24.87 -19.93 -12.56
CA CYS A 570 -24.71 -18.60 -11.98
C CYS A 570 -23.86 -18.69 -10.71
N ILE A 571 -22.81 -17.86 -10.63
CA ILE A 571 -21.99 -17.72 -9.42
C ILE A 571 -22.46 -16.47 -8.67
N THR A 572 -23.09 -16.67 -7.52
CA THR A 572 -23.76 -15.60 -6.76
C THR A 572 -23.09 -15.36 -5.40
N GLY A 573 -23.31 -14.18 -4.83
CA GLY A 573 -22.76 -13.78 -3.53
C GLY A 573 -22.55 -12.27 -3.42
N VAL A 574 -22.33 -11.75 -2.22
CA VAL A 574 -22.14 -10.32 -1.95
C VAL A 574 -20.89 -9.75 -2.64
N SER A 575 -20.83 -8.44 -2.86
CA SER A 575 -19.62 -7.78 -3.38
C SER A 575 -18.43 -8.04 -2.44
N GLY A 576 -17.26 -8.30 -3.01
CA GLY A 576 -16.08 -8.71 -2.23
C GLY A 576 -16.04 -10.18 -1.79
N SER A 577 -17.05 -11.03 -2.07
CA SER A 577 -17.05 -12.45 -1.64
C SER A 577 -16.06 -13.37 -2.37
N GLY A 578 -15.23 -12.85 -3.28
CA GLY A 578 -14.24 -13.65 -4.04
C GLY A 578 -14.74 -14.28 -5.34
N LYS A 579 -15.92 -13.91 -5.86
CA LYS A 579 -16.48 -14.47 -7.11
C LYS A 579 -15.55 -14.30 -8.31
N SER A 580 -15.07 -13.07 -8.54
CA SER A 580 -14.15 -12.77 -9.64
C SER A 580 -12.82 -13.50 -9.48
N THR A 581 -12.33 -13.63 -8.25
CA THR A 581 -11.09 -14.39 -8.00
C THR A 581 -11.27 -15.87 -8.30
N LEU A 582 -12.38 -16.48 -7.88
CA LEU A 582 -12.64 -17.89 -8.16
C LEU A 582 -12.78 -18.18 -9.66
N ILE A 583 -13.49 -17.30 -10.40
CA ILE A 583 -13.84 -17.57 -11.80
C ILE A 583 -12.82 -16.97 -12.78
N ASN A 584 -12.49 -15.69 -12.65
CA ASN A 584 -11.61 -15.00 -13.60
C ASN A 584 -10.14 -15.26 -13.25
N ASP A 585 -9.75 -15.03 -12.00
CA ASP A 585 -8.33 -15.10 -11.62
C ASP A 585 -7.84 -16.54 -11.42
N THR A 586 -8.72 -17.48 -11.05
CA THR A 586 -8.39 -18.89 -10.86
C THR A 586 -8.83 -19.74 -12.05
N LEU A 587 -10.13 -19.99 -12.22
CA LEU A 587 -10.62 -20.97 -13.19
C LEU A 587 -10.28 -20.60 -14.64
N TYR A 588 -10.55 -19.36 -15.05
CA TYR A 588 -10.32 -18.91 -16.42
C TYR A 588 -8.82 -18.93 -16.75
N LEU A 589 -7.95 -18.40 -15.87
CA LEU A 589 -6.51 -18.43 -16.11
C LEU A 589 -5.94 -19.85 -16.12
N ALA A 590 -6.42 -20.73 -15.24
CA ALA A 590 -6.02 -22.15 -15.23
C ALA A 590 -6.43 -22.85 -16.52
N ALA A 591 -7.68 -22.67 -16.95
CA ALA A 591 -8.19 -23.20 -18.21
C ALA A 591 -7.46 -22.62 -19.42
N ALA A 592 -7.18 -21.31 -19.44
CA ALA A 592 -6.46 -20.65 -20.52
C ALA A 592 -5.00 -21.13 -20.62
N ARG A 593 -4.35 -21.41 -19.49
CA ARG A 593 -3.02 -22.03 -19.46
C ARG A 593 -3.06 -23.44 -20.05
N GLN A 594 -4.03 -24.26 -19.65
CA GLN A 594 -4.13 -25.65 -20.10
C GLN A 594 -4.56 -25.78 -21.57
N ILE A 595 -5.50 -24.96 -22.02
CA ILE A 595 -6.12 -25.06 -23.35
C ILE A 595 -5.35 -24.24 -24.39
N TYR A 596 -4.95 -23.02 -24.04
CA TYR A 596 -4.35 -22.06 -24.99
C TYR A 596 -2.86 -21.83 -24.76
N GLY A 597 -2.24 -22.44 -23.75
CA GLY A 597 -0.84 -22.21 -23.41
C GLY A 597 -0.58 -20.78 -22.92
N SER A 598 -1.58 -20.13 -22.31
CA SER A 598 -1.42 -18.79 -21.73
C SER A 598 -0.29 -18.76 -20.68
N THR A 599 0.50 -17.69 -20.70
CA THR A 599 1.59 -17.45 -19.72
C THR A 599 1.11 -16.73 -18.46
N GLN A 600 -0.18 -16.38 -18.38
CA GLN A 600 -0.77 -15.78 -17.19
C GLN A 600 -0.95 -16.83 -16.10
N GLU A 601 -0.59 -16.48 -14.87
CA GLU A 601 -0.69 -17.39 -13.74
C GLU A 601 -2.06 -17.31 -13.07
N PRO A 602 -2.74 -18.45 -12.88
CA PRO A 602 -3.93 -18.49 -12.05
C PRO A 602 -3.59 -18.20 -10.59
N ALA A 603 -4.53 -17.60 -9.86
CA ALA A 603 -4.40 -17.43 -8.42
C ALA A 603 -4.27 -18.81 -7.73
N GLU A 604 -3.62 -18.87 -6.56
CA GLU A 604 -3.33 -20.12 -5.83
C GLU A 604 -4.59 -21.00 -5.66
N HIS A 605 -4.51 -22.26 -6.06
CA HIS A 605 -5.58 -23.26 -5.99
C HIS A 605 -5.03 -24.70 -5.98
#